data_AF-A0A1I6GX23-F1
#
_entry.id   AF-A0A1I6GX23-F1
#
_cell.length_a   1.000
_cell.length_b   1.000
_cell.length_c   1.000
_cell.angle_alpha   90.00
_cell.angle_beta   90.00
_cell.angle_gamma   90.00
#
_symmetry.space_group_name_H-M   'P 1'
#
loop_
_entity.id
_entity.type
_entity.pdbx_description
1 polymer ?
#
loop_
_entity_poly.entity_id
_entity_poly.type
_entity_poly.pdbx_seq_one_letter_code
_entity_poly.pdbx_strand_id
1 'polypeptide(L)' 'MTYRAVLANRDIHCEHYTMTDHGVELYDETETFVAFVPYEHLQSLLNDDVDSEGDPSIL' A
#
# COMPACT_ATOMS: atom_id res chain seq x y z
N MET A 1 3.85 -10.95 -4.56
CA MET A 1 2.47 -10.40 -4.58
C MET A 1 2.68 -8.93 -4.38
N THR A 2 2.43 -8.12 -5.39
CA THR A 2 2.79 -6.69 -5.35
C THR A 2 1.62 -5.88 -4.81
N TYR A 3 1.91 -4.90 -3.97
CA TYR A 3 0.96 -3.98 -3.39
C TYR A 3 1.28 -2.55 -3.82
N ARG A 4 0.25 -1.72 -3.95
CA ARG A 4 0.35 -0.30 -4.25
C ARG A 4 -0.28 0.52 -3.12
N ALA A 5 0.55 1.28 -2.43
CA ALA A 5 0.11 2.31 -1.49
C ALA A 5 -0.19 3.59 -2.28
N VAL A 6 -1.46 4.00 -2.28
CA VAL A 6 -1.93 5.23 -2.93
C VAL A 6 -1.91 6.36 -1.90
N LEU A 7 -1.08 7.37 -2.15
CA LEU A 7 -1.03 8.60 -1.36
C LEU A 7 -1.59 9.76 -2.18
N ALA A 8 -1.97 10.84 -1.49
CA ALA A 8 -2.57 12.02 -2.12
C ALA A 8 -1.72 12.65 -3.25
N ASN A 9 -0.40 12.44 -3.26
CA ASN A 9 0.51 13.03 -4.24
C ASN A 9 1.31 12.02 -5.08
N ARG A 10 1.29 10.73 -4.74
CA ARG A 10 2.07 9.68 -5.42
C ARG A 10 1.59 8.30 -5.03
N ASP A 11 1.89 7.33 -5.87
CA ASP A 11 1.75 5.92 -5.56
C ASP A 11 3.11 5.31 -5.22
N ILE A 12 3.14 4.37 -4.27
CA ILE A 12 4.34 3.62 -3.91
C ILE A 12 4.06 2.14 -4.10
N HIS A 13 4.89 1.48 -4.90
CA HIS A 13 4.83 0.05 -5.13
C HIS A 13 5.73 -0.67 -4.10
N CYS A 14 5.23 -1.77 -3.53
CA CYS A 14 5.92 -2.56 -2.52
C CYS A 14 5.51 -4.03 -2.63
N GLU A 15 6.34 -4.94 -2.13
CA GLU A 15 6.03 -6.38 -2.11
C GLU A 15 5.45 -6.82 -0.75
N HIS A 16 5.76 -6.07 0.30
CA HIS A 16 5.23 -6.32 1.62
C HIS A 16 4.92 -5.01 2.36
N TYR A 17 3.93 -5.04 3.24
CA TYR A 17 3.60 -3.91 4.09
C TYR A 17 3.24 -4.37 5.50
N THR A 18 3.61 -3.58 6.50
CA THR A 18 3.26 -3.79 7.90
C THR A 18 2.45 -2.61 8.41
N MET A 19 1.29 -2.91 8.99
CA MET A 19 0.47 -1.91 9.69
C MET A 19 0.99 -1.72 11.11
N THR A 20 1.20 -0.46 11.50
CA THR A 20 1.65 -0.02 12.81
C THR A 20 0.59 0.90 13.42
N ASP A 21 0.74 1.28 14.69
CA ASP A 21 -0.17 2.24 15.34
C ASP A 21 -0.22 3.62 14.67
N HIS A 22 0.79 3.99 13.87
CA HIS A 22 0.93 5.33 13.30
C HIS A 22 0.83 5.38 11.77
N GLY A 23 0.80 4.23 11.11
CA GLY A 23 0.82 4.17 9.65
C GLY A 23 1.27 2.82 9.14
N VAL A 24 1.76 2.82 7.90
CA VAL A 24 2.15 1.62 7.19
C VAL A 24 3.61 1.71 6.78
N GLU A 25 4.37 0.68 7.11
CA GLU A 25 5.74 0.50 6.64
C GLU A 25 5.71 -0.37 5.38
N LEU A 26 6.45 0.06 4.36
CA LEU A 26 6.52 -0.58 3.05
C LEU A 26 7.90 -1.20 2.85
N TYR A 27 7.90 -2.41 2.31
CA TYR A 27 9.08 -3.24 2.12
C TYR A 27 9.13 -3.79 0.68
N ASP A 28 10.34 -3.99 0.16
CA ASP A 28 10.54 -4.64 -1.15
C ASP A 28 10.63 -6.18 -1.03
N GLU A 29 10.94 -6.84 -2.15
CA GLU A 29 11.10 -8.29 -2.26
C GLU A 29 12.16 -8.88 -1.31
N THR A 30 13.15 -8.07 -0.92
CA THR A 30 14.25 -8.46 -0.02
C THR A 30 13.97 -8.15 1.46
N GLU A 31 12.74 -7.78 1.80
CA GLU A 31 12.37 -7.30 3.15
C GLU A 31 13.12 -6.01 3.55
N THR A 32 13.66 -5.25 2.59
CA THR A 32 14.30 -3.97 2.88
C THR A 32 13.23 -2.89 3.04
N PHE A 33 13.38 -2.07 4.09
CA PHE A 33 12.50 -0.94 4.33
C PHE A 33 12.63 0.09 3.18
N VAL A 34 11.51 0.36 2.51
CA VAL A 34 11.42 1.31 1.39
C VAL A 34 10.93 2.67 1.90
N ALA A 35 9.83 2.67 2.64
CA ALA A 35 9.19 3.91 3.10
C ALA A 35 8.22 3.66 4.26
N PHE A 36 7.98 4.71 5.04
CA PHE A 36 6.87 4.77 6.00
C PHE A 36 5.81 5.76 5.49
N VAL A 37 4.54 5.37 5.57
CA VAL A 37 3.39 6.16 5.16
C VAL A 37 2.45 6.35 6.35
N PRO A 38 2.31 7.57 6.89
CA PRO A 38 1.35 7.82 7.97
C PRO A 38 -0.08 7.69 7.45
N TYR A 39 -1.01 7.26 8.32
CA TYR A 39 -2.42 7.08 7.93
C TYR A 39 -3.08 8.37 7.44
N GLU A 40 -2.63 9.53 7.92
CA GLU A 40 -3.11 10.84 7.45
C GLU A 40 -2.89 11.06 5.95
N HIS A 41 -1.89 10.39 5.36
CA HIS A 41 -1.53 10.52 3.95
C HIS A 41 -1.86 9.26 3.13
N LEU A 42 -2.28 8.17 3.77
CA LEU A 42 -2.63 6.92 3.11
C LEU A 42 -4.09 6.97 2.66
N GLN A 43 -4.32 6.95 1.35
CA GLN A 43 -5.68 6.91 0.80
C GLN A 43 -6.18 5.47 0.69
N SER A 44 -5.38 4.59 0.08
CA SER A 44 -5.72 3.17 -0.10
C SER A 44 -4.46 2.30 -0.20
N LEU A 45 -4.61 1.02 0.16
CA LEU A 45 -3.65 -0.04 -0.15
C LEU A 45 -4.33 -1.03 -1.10
N LEU A 46 -3.78 -1.18 -2.30
CA LEU A 46 -4.31 -2.06 -3.33
C LEU A 46 -3.37 -3.24 -3.52
N ASN A 47 -3.92 -4.43 -3.74
CA ASN A 47 -3.15 -5.58 -4.18
C ASN A 47 -3.14 -5.57 -5.71
N ASP A 48 -1.97 -5.34 -6.29
CA ASP A 48 -1.77 -5.21 -7.74
C ASP A 48 -2.16 -6.51 -8.48
N ASP A 49 -2.09 -7.65 -7.80
CA ASP A 49 -2.45 -8.97 -8.34
C ASP A 49 -3.97 -9.21 -8.37
N VAL A 50 -4.75 -8.50 -7.53
CA VAL A 50 -6.20 -8.72 -7.33
C VAL A 50 -7.05 -7.62 -7.97
N ASP A 51 -6.51 -6.42 -8.16
CA ASP A 51 -7.26 -5.25 -8.67
C ASP A 51 -7.59 -5.30 -10.17
N SER A 52 -7.29 -6.40 -10.88
CA SER A 52 -7.81 -6.65 -12.23
C SER A 52 -9.24 -7.22 -12.25
N GLU A 53 -9.78 -7.68 -11.11
CA GLU A 53 -11.10 -8.33 -11.06
C GLU A 53 -11.87 -7.97 -9.78
N GLY A 54 -12.62 -6.85 -9.76
CA GLY A 54 -13.67 -6.68 -8.73
C GLY A 54 -14.13 -5.26 -8.43
N ASP A 55 -15.23 -4.87 -9.07
CA ASP A 55 -16.25 -3.86 -8.72
C ASP A 55 -15.99 -2.85 -7.57
N PRO A 56 -16.15 -1.53 -7.83
CA PRO A 56 -16.20 -0.49 -6.80
C PRO A 56 -17.51 -0.58 -6.01
N SER A 57 -17.58 -1.47 -5.03
CA SER A 57 -18.62 -1.43 -4.00
C SER A 57 -18.20 -0.45 -2.89
N ILE A 58 -18.39 0.84 -3.14
CA ILE A 58 -18.49 1.85 -2.09
C ILE A 58 -19.90 1.72 -1.49
N LEU A 59 -19.99 1.32 -0.22
CA LEU A 59 -21.19 1.38 0.61
C LEU A 59 -21.52 2.82 1.01
#